data_AF-X1QYF2-F1
#
_entry.id   AF-X1QYF2-F1
#
_cell.length_a   1.000
_cell.length_b   1.000
_cell.length_c   1.000
_cell.angle_alpha   90.00
_cell.angle_beta   90.00
_cell.angle_gamma   90.00
#
_symmetry.space_group_name_H-M   'P 1'
#
loop_
_entity.id
_entity.type
_entity.pdbx_description
1 polymer ?
#
loop_
_entity_poly.entity_id
_entity_poly.type
_entity_poly.pdbx_seq_one_letter_code
_entity_poly.pdbx_strand_id
1 'polypeptide(L)' 'MKTAEVVQALEAIADDPEHALNIRQVQALLTGSAVIRSLPKPLLASMDILLDLEDTRPKP' A
#
# COMPACT_ATOMS: atom_id res chain seq x y z
N MET A 1 3.26 -6.42 8.57
CA MET A 1 2.99 -5.09 7.96
C MET A 1 1.48 -4.93 7.84
N LYS A 2 0.93 -3.76 8.16
CA LYS A 2 -0.53 -3.50 8.06
C LYS A 2 -0.90 -2.75 6.77
N THR A 3 -2.15 -2.89 6.32
CA THR A 3 -2.73 -2.12 5.20
C THR A 3 -2.55 -0.61 5.37
N ALA A 4 -2.64 -0.12 6.61
CA ALA A 4 -2.36 1.29 6.92
C ALA A 4 -0.91 1.68 6.63
N GLU A 5 0.06 0.81 6.92
CA GLU A 5 1.48 1.02 6.64
C GLU A 5 1.75 0.99 5.12
N VAL A 6 1.07 0.08 4.39
CA VAL A 6 1.13 0.03 2.93
C VAL A 6 0.62 1.34 2.32
N VAL A 7 -0.51 1.85 2.79
CA VAL A 7 -1.06 3.14 2.33
C VAL A 7 -0.08 4.29 2.58
N GLN A 8 0.52 4.35 3.78
CA GLN A 8 1.53 5.37 4.09
C GLN A 8 2.76 5.26 3.19
N ALA A 9 3.22 4.04 2.90
CA ALA A 9 4.36 3.83 2.02
C ALA A 9 4.05 4.26 0.57
N LEU A 10 2.86 3.94 0.06
CA LEU A 10 2.44 4.34 -1.29
C LEU A 10 2.35 5.88 -1.42
N GLU A 11 1.80 6.56 -0.43
CA GLU A 11 1.71 8.02 -0.40
C GLU A 11 3.09 8.67 -0.27
N ALA A 12 3.96 8.13 0.60
CA ALA A 12 5.34 8.61 0.74
C ALA A 12 6.13 8.48 -0.57
N ILE A 13 5.99 7.37 -1.30
CA ILE A 13 6.63 7.18 -2.60
C ILE A 13 6.06 8.16 -3.64
N ALA A 14 4.76 8.45 -3.60
CA ALA A 14 4.12 9.38 -4.52
C ALA A 14 4.58 10.83 -4.31
N ASP A 15 4.86 11.21 -3.06
CA ASP A 15 5.28 12.56 -2.66
C ASP A 15 6.81 12.74 -2.72
N ASP A 16 7.58 11.66 -2.84
CA ASP A 16 9.04 11.71 -2.84
C ASP A 16 9.62 12.06 -4.23
N PRO A 17 10.26 13.24 -4.39
CA PRO A 17 10.87 13.64 -5.65
C PRO A 17 12.06 12.75 -6.08
N GLU A 18 12.68 11.99 -5.16
CA GLU A 18 13.82 11.11 -5.47
C GLU A 18 13.42 9.91 -6.34
N HIS A 19 12.16 9.49 -6.28
CA HIS A 19 11.65 8.34 -7.05
C HIS A 19 11.42 8.66 -8.55
N ALA A 20 11.60 9.92 -8.98
CA ALA A 20 11.51 10.37 -10.37
C ALA A 20 10.27 9.84 -11.13
N LEU A 21 9.12 9.81 -10.45
CA LEU A 21 7.89 9.26 -11.00
C LEU A 21 7.26 10.17 -12.04
N ASN A 22 6.68 9.57 -13.09
CA ASN A 22 5.81 10.31 -14.00
C ASN A 22 4.40 10.48 -13.43
N ILE A 23 3.63 11.41 -13.98
CA ILE A 23 2.28 11.76 -13.51
C ILE A 23 1.35 10.54 -13.40
N ARG A 24 1.45 9.59 -14.35
CA ARG A 24 0.60 8.39 -14.32
C ARG A 24 0.96 7.46 -13.16
N GLN A 25 2.25 7.34 -12.84
CA GLN A 25 2.71 6.54 -11.71
C GLN A 25 2.27 7.15 -10.38
N VAL A 26 2.42 8.47 -10.21
CA VAL A 26 1.92 9.20 -9.02
C VAL A 26 0.41 8.97 -8.86
N GLN A 27 -0.38 9.15 -9.94
CA GLN A 27 -1.82 8.88 -9.91
C GLN A 27 -2.16 7.44 -9.54
N ALA A 28 -1.39 6.45 -10.03
CA ALA A 28 -1.62 5.06 -9.71
C ALA A 28 -1.42 4.78 -8.21
N LEU A 29 -0.35 5.33 -7.61
CA LEU A 29 -0.07 5.19 -6.17
C LEU A 29 -1.16 5.85 -5.30
N LEU A 30 -1.55 7.08 -5.64
CA LEU A 30 -2.60 7.80 -4.91
C LEU A 30 -3.97 7.13 -5.07
N THR A 31 -4.30 6.65 -6.27
CA THR A 31 -5.54 5.89 -6.51
C THR A 31 -5.55 4.59 -5.73
N GLY A 32 -4.45 3.84 -5.74
CA GLY A 32 -4.32 2.60 -4.97
C GLY A 32 -4.51 2.83 -3.47
N SER A 33 -3.89 3.89 -2.94
CA SER A 33 -4.04 4.32 -1.55
C SER A 33 -5.50 4.65 -1.20
N ALA A 34 -6.18 5.41 -2.06
CA ALA A 34 -7.59 5.75 -1.88
C ALA A 34 -8.50 4.52 -1.92
N VAL A 35 -8.25 3.57 -2.83
CA VAL A 35 -9.01 2.32 -2.92
C VAL A 35 -8.89 1.53 -1.63
N ILE A 36 -7.66 1.32 -1.13
CA ILE A 36 -7.43 0.60 0.13
C ILE A 36 -8.19 1.28 1.28
N ARG A 37 -8.10 2.61 1.40
CA ARG A 37 -8.84 3.38 2.43
C ARG A 37 -10.36 3.23 2.32
N SER A 38 -10.89 3.02 1.11
CA SER A 38 -12.33 2.86 0.88
C SER A 38 -12.85 1.44 1.15
N LEU A 39 -11.97 0.46 1.37
CA LEU A 39 -12.39 -0.93 1.54
C LEU A 39 -13.21 -1.11 2.83
N PRO A 40 -14.28 -1.93 2.79
CA PRO A 40 -14.99 -2.37 3.98
C PRO A 40 -14.06 -3.03 5.01
N LYS A 41 -14.34 -2.82 6.31
CA LYS A 41 -13.56 -3.39 7.42
C LYS A 41 -13.24 -4.89 7.27
N PRO A 42 -14.16 -5.77 6.84
CA PRO A 42 -13.84 -7.19 6.65
C PRO A 42 -12.76 -7.43 5.59
N LEU A 43 -12.74 -6.65 4.50
CA LEU A 43 -11.73 -6.77 3.45
C LEU A 43 -10.38 -6.23 3.92
N LEU A 44 -10.37 -5.10 4.66
CA LEU A 44 -9.15 -4.59 5.29
C LEU A 44 -8.53 -5.62 6.25
N ALA A 45 -9.34 -6.25 7.10
CA ALA A 45 -8.88 -7.29 8.01
C ALA A 45 -8.29 -8.51 7.27
N SER A 46 -8.95 -8.96 6.19
CA SER A 46 -8.42 -10.04 5.35
C SER A 46 -7.09 -9.68 4.70
N MET A 47 -6.94 -8.45 4.21
CA MET A 47 -5.67 -7.97 3.65
C MET A 47 -4.57 -7.88 4.71
N ASP A 48 -4.88 -7.39 5.92
CA ASP A 48 -3.91 -7.37 7.02
C ASP A 48 -3.40 -8.79 7.36
N ILE A 49 -4.29 -9.78 7.39
CA ILE A 49 -3.90 -11.18 7.61
C ILE A 49 -2.97 -11.67 6.49
N LEU A 50 -3.29 -11.38 5.22
CA LEU A 50 -2.45 -11.78 4.09
C LEU A 50 -1.07 -11.11 4.13
N LEU A 51 -1.00 -9.84 4.50
CA LEU A 51 0.27 -9.12 4.65
C LEU A 51 1.10 -9.65 5.82
N ASP A 52 0.47 -10.00 6.95
CA ASP A 52 1.15 -10.65 8.07
C ASP A 52 1.70 -12.04 7.67
N LEU A 53 0.95 -12.80 6.87
CA LEU A 53 1.40 -14.10 6.35
C LEU A 53 2.60 -13.96 5.41
N GLU A 54 2.60 -12.96 4.53
CA GLU A 54 3.74 -12.72 3.62
C GLU A 54 5.00 -12.28 4.40
N ASP A 55 4.84 -11.44 5.44
CA ASP A 55 5.97 -11.00 6.29
C ASP A 55 6.61 -12.14 7.08
N THR A 56 5.83 -13.17 7.42
CA THR A 56 6.29 -14.34 8.18
C THR A 56 6.85 -15.46 7.30
N ARG A 57 6.78 -15.29 5.98
CA ARG A 57 7.32 -16.26 5.02
C ARG A 57 8.85 -16.34 5.12
N PRO A 58 9.46 -17.55 5.08
CA PRO A 58 10.91 -17.68 5.03
C PRO A 58 11.47 -16.98 3.78
N LYS A 59 12.38 -16.04 3.97
CA LYS A 59 13.09 -15.36 2.87
C LYS A 59 14.22 -16.29 2.37
N PRO A 60 14.39 -16.45 1.05
CA PRO A 60 15.51 -17.21 0.48
C PRO A 60 16.87 -16.57 0.79
#